data_AF-W5M0E2-F1
#
_entry.id   AF-W5M0E2-F1
#
_cell.length_a   1.000
_cell.length_b   1.000
_cell.length_c   1.000
_cell.angle_alpha   90.00
_cell.angle_beta   90.00
_cell.angle_gamma   90.00
#
_symmetry.space_group_name_H-M   'P 1'
#
loop_
_entity.id
_entity.type
_entity.pdbx_description
1 polymer ?
#
loop_
_entity_poly.entity_id
_entity_poly.type
_entity_poly.pdbx_seq_one_letter_code
_entity_poly.pdbx_strand_id
1 'polypeptide(L)'
;LVQDFLRAQREGREGPGSGGALLQGLRLFLTQAKSFLLECGELQPPIETLLPDEEKDFALEKALYRCVLKPLKPQVDAALRALHAQDGSTQLMADSLQRAREGALERFGVRVGVPDARGVERVRQKLALMPRAYSPVDKVVLLLQACKCVYRAMRTLPGECHPL
;
A
#
# COMPACT_ATOMS: atom_id res chain seq x y z
N LEU A 1 19.82 0.33 17.22
CA LEU A 1 18.48 0.91 16.93
C LEU A 1 17.58 -0.04 16.12
N VAL A 2 17.79 -0.20 14.80
CA VAL A 2 16.88 -1.03 13.96
C VAL A 2 16.87 -2.49 14.42
N GLN A 3 18.02 -3.08 14.70
CA GLN A 3 18.10 -4.48 15.15
C GLN A 3 17.41 -4.70 16.50
N ASP A 4 17.55 -3.75 17.43
CA ASP A 4 16.91 -3.82 18.74
C ASP A 4 15.38 -3.70 18.60
N PHE A 5 14.91 -2.81 17.73
CA PHE A 5 13.49 -2.70 17.40
C PHE A 5 12.94 -3.99 16.78
N LEU A 6 13.64 -4.57 15.79
CA LEU A 6 13.24 -5.83 15.17
C LEU A 6 13.22 -6.99 16.17
N ARG A 7 14.17 -7.02 17.10
CA ARG A 7 14.21 -8.00 18.19
C ARG A 7 13.01 -7.82 19.13
N ALA A 8 12.75 -6.60 19.58
CA ALA A 8 11.60 -6.28 20.43
C ALA A 8 10.25 -6.66 19.79
N GLN A 9 10.08 -6.42 18.48
CA GLN A 9 8.86 -6.83 17.76
C GLN A 9 8.74 -8.36 17.62
N ARG A 10 9.85 -9.10 17.62
CA ARG A 10 9.84 -10.57 17.61
C ARG A 10 9.54 -11.15 18.99
N GLU A 11 10.00 -10.49 20.05
CA GLU A 11 9.86 -10.93 21.44
C GLU A 11 8.51 -10.50 22.06
N GLY A 12 7.92 -9.41 21.56
CA GLY A 12 6.58 -8.95 21.91
C GLY A 12 5.51 -9.96 21.48
N ARG A 13 5.14 -10.86 22.39
CA ARG A 13 4.17 -11.94 22.18
C ARG A 13 2.80 -11.43 21.68
N GLU A 14 2.25 -12.18 20.74
CA GLU A 14 0.95 -12.01 20.08
C GLU A 14 -0.20 -12.18 21.09
N GLY A 15 -0.84 -11.08 21.47
CA GLY A 15 -2.14 -11.07 22.14
C GLY A 15 -3.24 -10.57 21.20
N PRO A 16 -4.48 -11.10 21.27
CA PRO A 16 -5.59 -10.57 20.47
C PRO A 16 -5.90 -9.13 20.92
N GLY A 17 -5.61 -8.17 20.05
CA GLY A 17 -5.58 -6.72 20.34
C GLY A 17 -4.24 -6.04 20.00
N SER A 18 -3.19 -6.82 19.69
CA SER A 18 -1.84 -6.31 19.42
C SER A 18 -1.65 -5.66 18.06
N GLY A 19 -2.54 -5.90 17.09
CA GLY A 19 -2.35 -5.45 15.70
C GLY A 19 -2.31 -3.92 15.54
N GLY A 20 -3.23 -3.21 16.20
CA GLY A 20 -3.23 -1.74 16.21
C GLY A 20 -2.01 -1.15 16.90
N ALA A 21 -1.62 -1.72 18.05
CA ALA A 21 -0.44 -1.31 18.80
C ALA A 21 0.86 -1.54 18.01
N LEU A 22 0.98 -2.66 17.29
CA LEU A 22 2.10 -2.95 16.40
C LEU A 22 2.23 -1.87 15.31
N LEU A 23 1.14 -1.58 14.60
CA LEU A 23 1.14 -0.59 13.52
C LEU A 23 1.48 0.82 14.05
N GLN A 24 0.97 1.17 15.22
CA GLN A 24 1.26 2.44 15.86
C GLN A 24 2.73 2.53 16.29
N GLY A 25 3.27 1.49 16.94
CA GLY A 25 4.68 1.43 17.34
C GLY A 25 5.63 1.48 16.13
N LEU A 26 5.26 0.80 15.04
CA LEU A 26 6.00 0.82 13.79
C LEU A 26 6.04 2.22 13.16
N ARG A 27 4.88 2.90 13.10
CA ARG A 27 4.79 4.28 12.62
C ARG A 27 5.66 5.20 13.47
N LEU A 28 5.55 5.10 14.80
CA LEU A 28 6.32 5.93 15.73
C LEU A 28 7.83 5.73 15.53
N PHE A 29 8.28 4.47 15.47
CA PHE A 29 9.68 4.14 15.24
C PHE A 29 10.21 4.70 13.92
N LEU A 30 9.48 4.51 12.82
CA LEU A 30 9.89 5.01 11.51
C LEU A 30 10.00 6.54 11.48
N THR A 31 9.03 7.24 12.07
CA THR A 31 9.04 8.71 12.18
C THR A 31 10.24 9.19 13.00
N GLN A 32 10.43 8.63 14.20
CA GLN A 32 11.54 9.03 15.08
C GLN A 32 12.90 8.71 14.48
N ALA A 33 13.07 7.51 13.91
CA ALA A 33 14.32 7.12 13.27
C ALA A 33 14.65 8.02 12.08
N LYS A 34 13.65 8.43 11.29
CA LYS A 34 13.84 9.37 10.17
C LYS A 34 14.30 10.74 10.68
N SER A 35 13.59 11.33 11.63
CA SER A 35 13.97 12.63 12.22
C SER A 35 15.36 12.60 12.82
N PHE A 36 15.66 11.58 13.62
CA PHE A 36 16.99 11.39 14.22
C PHE A 36 18.11 11.32 13.16
N LEU A 37 17.93 10.51 12.11
CA LEU A 37 18.95 10.35 11.07
C LEU A 37 19.12 11.62 10.20
N LEU A 38 18.08 12.44 10.04
CA LEU A 38 18.18 13.74 9.38
C LEU A 38 18.94 14.76 10.24
N GLU A 39 18.75 14.72 11.56
CA GLU A 39 19.34 15.65 12.52
C GLU A 39 20.79 15.28 12.92
N CYS A 40 21.17 14.00 12.87
CA CYS A 40 22.46 13.53 13.38
C CYS A 40 23.70 14.01 12.61
N GLY A 41 23.59 14.42 11.36
CA GLY A 41 24.75 14.85 10.55
C GLY A 41 25.83 13.78 10.29
N GLU A 42 25.75 12.59 10.90
CA GLU A 42 26.74 11.49 10.81
C GLU A 42 26.69 10.68 9.51
N LEU A 43 25.82 11.04 8.57
CA LEU A 43 25.82 10.44 7.23
C LEU A 43 27.00 11.02 6.43
N GLN A 44 28.24 10.69 6.85
CA GLN A 44 29.49 11.10 6.22
C GLN A 44 30.15 9.95 5.39
N PRO A 45 30.78 10.22 4.22
CA PRO A 45 30.93 11.55 3.61
C PRO A 45 29.55 12.13 3.33
N PRO A 46 29.36 13.44 3.47
CA PRO A 46 28.04 14.02 3.54
C PRO A 46 27.21 13.50 2.38
N ILE A 47 26.00 13.00 2.63
CA ILE A 47 25.07 12.70 1.53
C ILE A 47 24.94 13.93 0.61
N GLU A 48 25.23 15.13 1.12
CA GLU A 48 25.39 16.40 0.40
C GLU A 48 26.30 16.30 -0.85
N THR A 49 27.22 15.32 -0.95
CA THR A 49 28.04 15.08 -2.15
C THR A 49 27.50 14.02 -3.11
N LEU A 50 26.45 13.28 -2.74
CA LEU A 50 25.91 12.13 -3.49
C LEU A 50 24.41 12.25 -3.83
N LEU A 51 23.63 13.08 -3.13
CA LEU A 51 22.23 13.36 -3.45
C LEU A 51 21.87 14.84 -3.15
N PRO A 52 21.04 15.48 -3.98
CA PRO A 52 20.39 16.74 -3.63
C PRO A 52 19.61 16.64 -2.31
N ASP A 53 19.50 17.73 -1.56
CA ASP A 53 18.76 17.77 -0.28
C ASP A 53 17.32 17.28 -0.41
N GLU A 54 16.66 17.59 -1.54
CA GLU A 54 15.30 17.14 -1.87
C GLU A 54 15.16 15.60 -1.96
N GLU A 55 16.25 14.90 -2.28
CA GLU A 55 16.26 13.44 -2.41
C GLU A 55 16.68 12.72 -1.13
N LYS A 56 17.24 13.46 -0.15
CA LYS A 56 17.77 12.91 1.10
C LYS A 56 16.67 12.29 1.96
N ASP A 57 15.57 13.02 2.13
CA ASP A 57 14.39 12.58 2.88
C ASP A 57 13.80 11.30 2.29
N PHE A 58 13.72 11.24 0.96
CA PHE A 58 13.19 10.09 0.24
C PHE A 58 14.12 8.88 0.31
N ALA A 59 15.42 9.08 0.14
CA ALA A 59 16.42 8.02 0.23
C ALA A 59 16.43 7.37 1.62
N LEU A 60 16.38 8.20 2.66
CA LEU A 60 16.34 7.74 4.05
C LEU A 60 15.06 6.97 4.36
N GLU A 61 13.92 7.49 3.94
CA GLU A 61 12.63 6.81 4.11
C GLU A 61 12.62 5.45 3.42
N LYS A 62 13.14 5.37 2.19
CA LYS A 62 13.25 4.11 1.44
C LYS A 62 14.18 3.12 2.12
N ALA A 63 15.29 3.60 2.69
CA ALA A 63 16.20 2.78 3.48
C ALA A 63 15.50 2.21 4.73
N LEU A 64 14.77 3.05 5.47
CA LEU A 64 13.97 2.65 6.64
C LEU A 64 12.90 1.62 6.28
N TYR A 65 12.17 1.81 5.19
CA TYR A 65 11.23 0.79 4.71
C TYR A 65 11.93 -0.53 4.38
N ARG A 66 13.10 -0.48 3.77
CA ARG A 66 13.87 -1.69 3.43
C ARG A 66 14.41 -2.42 4.66
N CYS A 67 14.90 -1.72 5.68
CA CYS A 67 15.50 -2.36 6.85
C CYS A 67 14.49 -2.68 7.97
N VAL A 68 13.31 -2.06 7.97
CA VAL A 68 12.27 -2.28 9.00
C VAL A 68 11.04 -2.97 8.43
N LEU A 69 10.40 -2.41 7.40
CA LEU A 69 9.12 -2.94 6.89
C LEU A 69 9.31 -4.25 6.13
N LYS A 70 10.38 -4.40 5.36
CA LYS A 70 10.66 -5.64 4.63
C LYS A 70 10.77 -6.87 5.57
N PRO A 71 11.57 -6.86 6.66
CA PRO A 71 11.64 -8.01 7.57
C PRO A 71 10.37 -8.21 8.40
N LEU A 72 9.65 -7.13 8.76
CA LEU A 72 8.40 -7.24 9.55
C LEU A 72 7.15 -7.51 8.71
N LYS A 73 7.27 -7.57 7.38
CA LYS A 73 6.14 -7.73 6.46
C LYS A 73 5.16 -8.86 6.88
N PRO A 74 5.60 -10.08 7.21
CA PRO A 74 4.67 -11.14 7.59
C PRO A 74 3.84 -10.81 8.84
N GLN A 75 4.44 -10.17 9.84
CA GLN A 75 3.76 -9.75 11.08
C GLN A 75 2.77 -8.62 10.81
N VAL A 76 3.18 -7.62 10.01
CA VAL A 76 2.31 -6.52 9.60
C VAL A 76 1.11 -7.03 8.80
N ASP A 77 1.33 -7.94 7.85
CA ASP A 77 0.26 -8.52 7.06
C ASP A 77 -0.69 -9.36 7.93
N ALA A 78 -0.17 -10.08 8.93
CA ALA A 78 -0.99 -10.84 9.88
C ALA A 78 -1.84 -9.91 10.76
N ALA A 79 -1.25 -8.85 11.30
CA ALA A 79 -1.94 -7.84 12.08
C ALA A 79 -3.07 -7.16 11.29
N LEU A 80 -2.81 -6.77 10.05
CA LEU A 80 -3.83 -6.17 9.17
C LEU A 80 -4.97 -7.15 8.87
N ARG A 81 -4.66 -8.43 8.59
CA ARG A 81 -5.70 -9.46 8.40
C ARG A 81 -6.55 -9.66 9.65
N ALA A 82 -5.93 -9.69 10.83
CA ALA A 82 -6.65 -9.84 12.09
C ALA A 82 -7.59 -8.64 12.36
N LEU A 83 -7.11 -7.41 12.14
CA LEU A 83 -7.92 -6.20 12.26
C LEU A 83 -9.13 -6.24 11.31
N HIS A 84 -8.92 -6.59 10.04
CA HIS A 84 -9.98 -6.67 9.03
C HIS A 84 -10.93 -7.87 9.19
N ALA A 85 -10.52 -8.91 9.90
CA ALA A 85 -11.40 -10.01 10.29
C ALA A 85 -12.28 -9.60 11.48
N GLN A 86 -11.74 -8.85 12.43
CA GLN A 86 -12.45 -8.37 13.61
C GLN A 86 -13.48 -7.28 13.27
N ASP A 87 -13.17 -6.39 12.33
CA ASP A 87 -14.07 -5.31 11.91
C ASP A 87 -15.18 -5.78 10.94
N GLY A 88 -15.13 -7.02 10.46
CA GLY A 88 -16.11 -7.62 9.54
C GLY A 88 -16.13 -7.02 8.13
N SER A 89 -15.27 -6.04 7.84
CA SER A 89 -15.26 -5.30 6.57
C SER A 89 -15.01 -6.20 5.36
N THR A 90 -14.11 -7.16 5.52
CA THR A 90 -13.74 -8.10 4.44
C THR A 90 -14.92 -8.97 4.06
N GLN A 91 -15.67 -9.46 5.05
CA GLN A 91 -16.85 -10.28 4.81
C GLN A 91 -17.97 -9.44 4.18
N LEU A 92 -18.23 -8.24 4.71
CA LEU A 92 -19.21 -7.33 4.13
C LEU A 92 -18.90 -6.99 2.67
N MET A 93 -17.63 -6.75 2.33
CA MET A 93 -17.19 -6.51 0.96
C MET A 93 -17.43 -7.73 0.06
N ALA A 94 -17.07 -8.94 0.53
CA ALA A 94 -17.27 -10.18 -0.22
C ALA A 94 -18.76 -10.44 -0.52
N ASP A 95 -19.62 -10.29 0.48
CA ASP A 95 -21.07 -10.47 0.35
C ASP A 95 -21.68 -9.41 -0.57
N SER A 96 -21.20 -8.17 -0.50
CA SER A 96 -21.66 -7.09 -1.37
C SER A 96 -21.24 -7.33 -2.82
N LEU A 97 -20.01 -7.80 -3.05
CA LEU A 97 -19.54 -8.18 -4.38
C LEU A 97 -20.34 -9.36 -4.95
N GLN A 98 -20.61 -10.38 -4.13
CA GLN A 98 -21.42 -11.53 -4.53
C GLN A 98 -22.82 -11.12 -4.96
N ARG A 99 -23.49 -10.29 -4.15
CA ARG A 99 -24.81 -9.77 -4.48
C ARG A 99 -24.79 -8.99 -5.78
N ALA A 100 -23.78 -8.14 -6.01
CA ALA A 100 -23.71 -7.27 -7.17
C ALA A 100 -23.26 -7.95 -8.48
N ARG A 101 -22.94 -9.25 -8.50
CA ARG A 101 -22.45 -9.94 -9.71
C ARG A 101 -23.38 -9.79 -10.90
N GLU A 102 -24.68 -9.94 -10.68
CA GLU A 102 -25.71 -9.78 -11.70
C GLU A 102 -26.18 -8.34 -11.76
N GLY A 103 -26.06 -7.71 -12.94
CA GLY A 103 -26.44 -6.31 -13.12
C GLY A 103 -25.55 -5.32 -12.38
N ALA A 104 -24.26 -5.66 -12.20
CA ALA A 104 -23.29 -4.81 -11.48
C ALA A 104 -23.33 -3.35 -11.94
N LEU A 105 -23.31 -3.13 -13.27
CA LEU A 105 -23.28 -1.79 -13.85
C LEU A 105 -24.51 -0.96 -13.42
N GLU A 106 -25.71 -1.54 -13.48
CA GLU A 106 -26.95 -0.88 -13.07
C GLU A 106 -26.98 -0.60 -11.57
N ARG A 107 -26.60 -1.58 -10.75
CA ARG A 107 -26.59 -1.45 -9.28
C ARG A 107 -25.59 -0.42 -8.77
N PHE A 108 -24.47 -0.27 -9.46
CA PHE A 108 -23.47 0.77 -9.18
C PHE A 108 -23.73 2.09 -9.93
N GLY A 109 -24.81 2.17 -10.73
CA GLY A 109 -25.16 3.38 -11.48
C GLY A 109 -24.09 3.81 -12.50
N VAL A 110 -23.35 2.86 -13.08
CA VAL A 110 -22.24 3.13 -13.98
C VAL A 110 -22.77 3.60 -15.34
N ARG A 111 -22.58 4.88 -15.65
CA ARG A 111 -23.00 5.53 -16.92
C ARG A 111 -21.83 5.89 -17.85
N VAL A 112 -20.63 5.44 -17.51
CA VAL A 112 -19.37 5.76 -18.21
C VAL A 112 -18.77 4.50 -18.82
N GLY A 113 -17.77 4.67 -19.69
CA GLY A 113 -16.99 3.56 -20.21
C GLY A 113 -16.35 2.73 -19.09
N VAL A 114 -16.35 1.41 -19.26
CA VAL A 114 -15.73 0.47 -18.33
C VAL A 114 -14.55 -0.24 -18.99
N PRO A 115 -13.54 -0.70 -18.21
CA PRO A 115 -12.43 -1.45 -18.78
C PRO A 115 -12.92 -2.71 -19.50
N ASP A 116 -12.36 -2.96 -20.69
CA ASP A 116 -12.52 -4.22 -21.41
C ASP A 116 -11.83 -5.37 -20.64
N ALA A 117 -12.00 -6.62 -21.09
CA ALA A 117 -11.42 -7.80 -20.43
C ALA A 117 -9.89 -7.66 -20.19
N ARG A 118 -9.17 -7.07 -21.17
CA ARG A 118 -7.72 -6.81 -21.05
C ARG A 118 -7.45 -5.72 -20.01
N GLY A 119 -8.26 -4.66 -19.96
CA GLY A 119 -8.19 -3.61 -18.96
C GLY A 119 -8.45 -4.10 -17.55
N VAL A 120 -9.47 -4.95 -17.35
CA VAL A 120 -9.77 -5.59 -16.08
C VAL A 120 -8.59 -6.46 -15.62
N GLU A 121 -8.00 -7.24 -16.53
CA GLU A 121 -6.86 -8.09 -16.19
C GLU A 121 -5.62 -7.26 -15.79
N ARG A 122 -5.35 -6.14 -16.47
CA ARG A 122 -4.28 -5.21 -16.06
C ARG A 122 -4.53 -4.66 -14.65
N VAL A 123 -5.76 -4.25 -14.34
CA VAL A 123 -6.15 -3.77 -13.00
C VAL A 123 -5.93 -4.87 -11.96
N ARG A 124 -6.39 -6.09 -12.24
CA ARG A 124 -6.23 -7.26 -11.36
C ARG A 124 -4.75 -7.54 -11.07
N GLN A 125 -3.89 -7.52 -12.08
CA GLN A 125 -2.45 -7.74 -11.91
C GLN A 125 -1.82 -6.69 -11.00
N LYS A 126 -2.16 -5.40 -11.16
CA LYS A 126 -1.65 -4.33 -10.29
C LYS A 126 -2.10 -4.51 -8.85
N LEU A 127 -3.37 -4.83 -8.62
CA LEU A 127 -3.91 -5.11 -7.29
C LEU A 127 -3.29 -6.38 -6.68
N ALA A 128 -2.97 -7.41 -7.46
CA ALA A 128 -2.31 -8.62 -6.98
C ALA A 128 -0.83 -8.40 -6.60
N LEU A 129 -0.15 -7.43 -7.20
CA LEU A 129 1.21 -7.03 -6.82
C LEU A 129 1.23 -6.21 -5.53
N MET A 130 0.18 -5.44 -5.24
CA MET A 130 0.10 -4.56 -4.07
C MET A 130 0.35 -5.27 -2.73
N PRO A 131 -0.27 -6.43 -2.40
CA PRO A 131 0.02 -7.14 -1.16
C PRO A 131 1.44 -7.73 -1.13
N ARG A 132 2.16 -7.83 -2.25
CA ARG A 132 3.56 -8.32 -2.28
C ARG A 132 4.55 -7.22 -1.90
N ALA A 133 4.21 -5.95 -2.09
CA ALA A 133 5.03 -4.82 -1.69
C ALA A 133 5.09 -4.71 -0.15
N TYR A 134 6.26 -4.33 0.37
CA TYR A 134 6.45 -3.98 1.79
C TYR A 134 6.39 -2.46 2.01
N SER A 135 6.73 -1.66 0.99
CA SER A 135 6.70 -0.20 1.05
C SER A 135 5.27 0.31 0.89
N PRO A 136 4.78 1.19 1.80
CA PRO A 136 3.50 1.86 1.65
C PRO A 136 3.42 2.69 0.37
N VAL A 137 4.53 3.34 -0.01
CA VAL A 137 4.62 4.13 -1.25
C VAL A 137 4.42 3.25 -2.48
N ASP A 138 5.06 2.09 -2.53
CA ASP A 138 4.90 1.16 -3.66
C ASP A 138 3.47 0.62 -3.74
N LYS A 139 2.82 0.36 -2.59
CA LYS A 139 1.41 -0.03 -2.52
C LYS A 139 0.51 1.07 -3.10
N VAL A 140 0.75 2.33 -2.75
CA VAL A 140 0.01 3.49 -3.29
C VAL A 140 0.26 3.64 -4.79
N VAL A 141 1.49 3.51 -5.26
CA VAL A 141 1.81 3.59 -6.70
C VAL A 141 1.07 2.51 -7.48
N LEU A 142 1.03 1.26 -6.99
CA LEU A 142 0.29 0.18 -7.63
C LEU A 142 -1.21 0.45 -7.66
N LEU A 143 -1.77 0.99 -6.57
CA LEU A 143 -3.18 1.41 -6.50
C LEU A 143 -3.47 2.53 -7.50
N LEU A 144 -2.63 3.56 -7.57
CA LEU A 144 -2.75 4.65 -8.54
C LEU A 144 -2.66 4.16 -9.98
N GLN A 145 -1.78 3.19 -10.27
CA GLN A 145 -1.70 2.55 -11.59
C GLN A 145 -2.99 1.80 -11.94
N ALA A 146 -3.58 1.08 -10.98
CA ALA A 146 -4.88 0.43 -11.15
C ALA A 146 -5.99 1.47 -11.43
N CYS A 147 -6.06 2.54 -10.64
CA CYS A 147 -7.00 3.64 -10.84
C CYS A 147 -6.82 4.29 -12.22
N LYS A 148 -5.57 4.54 -12.66
CA LYS A 148 -5.28 5.09 -13.98
C LYS A 148 -5.81 4.22 -15.13
N CYS A 149 -5.77 2.90 -14.99
CA CYS A 149 -6.36 2.00 -15.97
C CYS A 149 -7.89 2.15 -16.03
N VAL A 150 -8.56 2.26 -14.89
CA VAL A 150 -10.02 2.49 -14.81
C VAL A 150 -10.37 3.86 -15.41
N TYR A 151 -9.67 4.93 -15.02
CA TYR A 151 -9.90 6.28 -15.53
C TYR A 151 -9.70 6.40 -17.05
N ARG A 152 -8.73 5.67 -17.62
CA ARG A 152 -8.55 5.64 -19.08
C ARG A 152 -9.78 5.08 -19.78
N ALA A 153 -10.37 4.00 -19.26
CA ALA A 153 -11.57 3.39 -19.83
C ALA A 153 -12.82 4.28 -19.66
N MET A 154 -12.91 5.03 -18.56
CA MET A 154 -14.01 6.00 -18.35
C MET A 154 -13.94 7.18 -19.31
N ARG A 155 -12.72 7.59 -19.74
CA ARG A 155 -12.50 8.72 -20.64
C ARG A 155 -12.71 8.37 -22.12
N THR A 156 -12.57 7.11 -22.49
CA THR A 156 -13.06 6.62 -23.79
C THR A 156 -14.59 6.59 -23.73
N LEU A 157 -15.23 7.59 -24.34
CA LEU A 157 -16.68 7.65 -24.47
C LEU A 157 -17.19 6.39 -25.21
N PRO A 158 -18.33 5.82 -24.83
CA PRO A 158 -18.97 4.72 -25.58
C PRO A 158 -19.61 5.21 -26.90
N GLY A 159 -18.90 6.03 -27.69
CA GLY A 159 -19.43 6.71 -28.87
C GLY A 159 -18.43 7.07 -29.98
N GLU A 160 -17.12 6.82 -29.84
CA GLU A 160 -16.16 7.01 -30.95
C GLU A 160 -16.01 5.77 -31.85
N CYS A 161 -17.06 4.96 -31.95
CA CYS A 161 -17.27 4.11 -33.12
C CYS A 161 -18.29 4.80 -34.04
N HIS A 162 -17.84 5.83 -34.76
CA HIS A 162 -18.53 6.23 -35.99
C HIS A 162 -18.02 5.35 -37.14
N PRO A 163 -18.92 4.67 -37.88
CA PRO A 163 -18.57 4.07 -39.15
C PRO A 163 -18.52 5.17 -40.22
N LEU A 164 -17.49 5.13 -41.06
CA LEU A 164 -17.49 5.26 -42.53
C LEU A 164 -16.04 5.42 -43.00
#